data_AF-A0AAE9YCR0-F1
#
_entry.id   AF-A0AAE9YCR0-F1
#
_cell.length_a   1.000
_cell.length_b   1.000
_cell.length_c   1.000
_cell.angle_alpha   90.00
_cell.angle_beta   90.00
_cell.angle_gamma   90.00
#
_symmetry.space_group_name_H-M   'P 1'
#
loop_
_entity.id
_entity.type
_entity.pdbx_description
1 polymer ?
#
loop_
_entity_poly.entity_id
_entity_poly.type
_entity_poly.pdbx_seq_one_letter_code
_entity_poly.pdbx_strand_id
1 'polypeptide(L)'
;MAEVENIGEWKGSDIVDQDGEKIGRLEETYSELGRSQPVIGAVKTGRLSRGLHLVPLTDATVGKGHIRLPLTEDEVTAAPTVHKSGQMSPEEETAFLQHYGLPAPDDGGQPGVPRYESATVAHERGQALDDRLAEADELESRAAEHGSRAEEAESEASDASERASEARREEATLTQQARQIRDEVAASRPPS
;
A
#
# COMPACT_ATOMS: atom_id res chain seq x y z
N MET A 1 7.54 29.51 -6.71
CA MET A 1 7.03 28.93 -5.46
C MET A 1 7.16 27.43 -5.64
N ALA A 2 8.07 26.79 -4.91
CA ALA A 2 8.29 25.34 -5.04
C ALA A 2 7.31 24.64 -4.10
N GLU A 3 6.51 23.75 -4.66
CA GLU A 3 5.49 23.00 -3.94
C GLU A 3 6.15 21.97 -3.01
N VAL A 4 5.50 21.70 -1.88
CA VAL A 4 5.90 20.75 -0.82
C VAL A 4 5.75 19.29 -1.29
N GLU A 5 5.77 19.03 -2.60
CA GLU A 5 5.59 17.70 -3.20
C GLU A 5 6.89 16.89 -3.29
N ASN A 6 8.06 17.47 -3.00
CA ASN A 6 9.33 16.75 -3.09
C ASN A 6 9.99 16.56 -1.74
N ILE A 7 9.29 15.84 -0.86
CA ILE A 7 9.77 15.38 0.45
C ILE A 7 11.09 14.59 0.32
N GLY A 8 11.35 13.99 -0.85
CA GLY A 8 12.61 13.33 -1.20
C GLY A 8 13.79 14.27 -1.52
N GLU A 9 13.55 15.54 -1.88
CA GLU A 9 14.62 16.48 -2.27
C GLU A 9 15.31 17.16 -1.08
N TRP A 10 14.73 17.08 0.11
CA TRP A 10 15.29 17.74 1.28
C TRP A 10 16.42 16.92 1.91
N LYS A 11 16.36 15.59 1.75
CA LYS A 11 17.39 14.67 2.24
C LYS A 11 18.73 14.98 1.57
N GLY A 12 19.74 15.25 2.38
CA GLY A 12 21.07 15.68 1.93
C GLY A 12 21.21 17.18 1.69
N SER A 13 20.17 17.99 1.92
CA SER A 13 20.26 19.46 1.89
C SER A 13 21.07 19.98 3.08
N ASP A 14 21.78 21.09 2.86
CA ASP A 14 22.49 21.77 3.93
C ASP A 14 21.51 22.59 4.79
N ILE A 15 21.63 22.49 6.10
CA ILE A 15 20.87 23.31 7.05
C ILE A 15 21.69 24.55 7.39
N VAL A 16 21.08 25.72 7.25
CA VAL A 16 21.66 27.02 7.58
C VAL A 16 20.83 27.76 8.61
N ASP A 17 21.45 28.62 9.41
CA ASP A 17 20.78 29.49 10.36
C ASP A 17 20.19 30.75 9.70
N GLN A 18 19.74 31.71 10.51
CA GLN A 18 19.20 32.99 10.01
C GLN A 18 20.27 33.91 9.39
N ASP A 19 21.53 33.77 9.78
CA ASP A 19 22.66 34.55 9.29
C ASP A 19 23.30 33.92 8.04
N GLY A 20 22.88 32.68 7.69
CA GLY A 20 23.39 31.90 6.58
C GLY A 20 24.59 31.04 6.94
N GLU A 21 24.90 30.90 8.23
CA GLU A 21 25.94 29.99 8.71
C GLU A 21 25.45 28.55 8.65
N LYS A 22 26.35 27.65 8.28
CA LYS A 22 26.03 26.24 8.11
C LYS A 22 25.97 25.54 9.47
N ILE A 23 24.79 25.07 9.84
CA ILE A 23 24.57 24.26 11.05
C ILE A 23 24.90 22.79 10.79
N GLY A 24 24.52 22.27 9.62
CA GLY A 24 24.63 20.84 9.37
C GLY A 24 24.05 20.35 8.05
N ARG A 25 23.73 19.06 8.01
CA ARG A 25 23.09 18.39 6.87
C ARG A 25 21.84 17.64 7.34
N LEU A 26 20.75 17.78 6.59
CA LEU A 26 19.54 17.02 6.83
C LEU A 26 19.72 15.58 6.33
N GLU A 27 19.62 14.60 7.22
CA GLU A 27 19.78 13.17 6.88
C GLU A 27 18.43 12.46 6.76
N GLU A 28 17.44 12.88 7.53
CA GLU A 28 16.09 12.29 7.48
C GLU A 28 15.04 13.33 7.87
N THR A 29 13.82 13.18 7.35
CA THR A 29 12.65 13.95 7.80
C THR A 29 11.61 13.01 8.37
N TYR A 30 10.87 13.48 9.36
CA TYR A 30 9.76 12.76 9.96
C TYR A 30 8.47 13.58 9.80
N SER A 31 7.43 12.88 9.40
CA SER A 31 6.08 13.42 9.24
C SER A 31 5.16 12.75 10.25
N GLU A 32 4.15 13.47 10.72
CA GLU A 32 3.11 12.85 11.54
C GLU A 32 2.29 11.88 10.68
N LEU A 33 1.94 10.72 11.23
CA LEU A 33 1.05 9.76 10.56
C LEU A 33 -0.21 10.47 10.04
N GLY A 34 -0.48 10.34 8.74
CA GLY A 34 -1.64 10.96 8.09
C GLY A 34 -1.44 12.42 7.65
N ARG A 35 -0.27 13.02 7.92
CA ARG A 35 0.12 14.31 7.34
C ARG A 35 1.29 14.12 6.37
N SER A 36 1.17 14.74 5.20
CA SER A 36 2.24 14.70 4.18
C SER A 36 3.34 15.73 4.41
N GLN A 37 3.21 16.60 5.42
CA GLN A 37 4.19 17.65 5.68
C GLN A 37 5.19 17.19 6.73
N PRO A 38 6.51 17.30 6.45
CA PRO A 38 7.54 16.98 7.43
C PRO A 38 7.53 18.03 8.54
N VAL A 39 7.47 17.56 9.78
CA VAL A 39 7.39 18.40 10.98
C VAL A 39 8.65 18.33 11.82
N ILE A 40 9.46 17.27 11.66
CA ILE A 40 10.73 17.08 12.35
C ILE A 40 11.83 16.75 11.34
N GLY A 41 13.02 17.31 11.52
CA GLY A 41 14.22 16.99 10.76
C GLY A 41 15.27 16.33 11.67
N ALA A 42 15.96 15.30 11.16
CA ALA A 42 17.16 14.75 11.75
C ALA A 42 18.39 15.33 11.07
N VAL A 43 19.13 16.16 11.82
CA VAL A 43 20.25 16.95 11.30
C VAL A 43 21.55 16.44 11.88
N LYS A 44 22.52 16.20 10.99
CA LYS A 44 23.89 15.89 11.38
C LYS A 44 24.70 17.18 11.50
N THR A 45 25.10 17.51 12.72
CA THR A 45 25.96 18.66 13.03
C THR A 45 27.45 18.27 12.93
N GLY A 46 28.24 19.08 12.22
CA GLY A 46 29.68 18.87 12.07
C GLY A 46 30.11 17.55 11.40
N ARG A 47 31.44 17.32 11.35
CA ARG A 47 32.05 16.12 10.73
C ARG A 47 32.33 14.97 11.72
N LEU A 48 32.19 15.21 13.02
CA LEU A 48 32.58 14.26 14.07
C LEU A 48 31.41 13.83 14.98
N SER A 49 30.21 14.43 14.84
CA SER A 49 29.03 13.99 15.58
C SER A 49 28.60 12.60 15.11
N ARG A 50 28.35 11.70 16.07
CA ARG A 50 27.87 10.33 15.84
C ARG A 50 26.35 10.22 15.91
N GLY A 51 25.65 11.29 16.35
CA GLY A 51 24.20 11.34 16.47
C GLY A 51 23.57 12.27 15.45
N LEU A 52 22.29 12.06 15.18
CA LEU A 52 21.46 12.99 14.43
C LEU A 52 20.60 13.78 15.42
N HIS A 53 20.64 15.10 15.37
CA HIS A 53 19.88 15.97 16.25
C HIS A 53 18.49 16.21 15.68
N LEU A 54 17.47 16.11 16.52
CA LEU A 54 16.09 16.34 16.12
C LEU A 54 15.74 17.82 16.23
N VAL A 55 15.26 18.40 15.13
CA VAL A 55 14.89 19.82 15.05
C VAL A 55 13.47 19.98 14.50
N PRO A 56 12.66 20.92 15.03
CA PRO A 56 11.36 21.24 14.47
C PRO A 56 11.53 21.91 13.10
N LEU A 57 10.68 21.53 12.13
CA LEU A 57 10.64 22.12 10.79
C LEU A 57 9.46 23.09 10.60
N THR A 58 8.69 23.38 11.65
CA THR A 58 7.46 24.19 11.60
C THR A 58 7.65 25.58 10.97
N ASP A 59 8.84 26.18 11.16
CA ASP A 59 9.21 27.50 10.63
C ASP A 59 10.40 27.41 9.65
N ALA A 60 10.64 26.23 9.07
CA ALA A 60 11.72 26.03 8.12
C ALA A 60 11.39 26.70 6.78
N THR A 61 12.33 27.48 6.25
CA THR A 61 12.24 28.02 4.88
C THR A 61 13.14 27.23 3.96
N VAL A 62 12.57 26.62 2.93
CA VAL A 62 13.33 25.80 1.98
C VAL A 62 13.76 26.63 0.77
N GLY A 63 15.06 26.64 0.52
CA GLY A 63 15.70 27.24 -0.64
C GLY A 63 16.24 26.18 -1.61
N LYS A 64 16.94 26.64 -2.65
CA LYS A 64 17.56 25.74 -3.64
C LYS A 64 18.80 25.07 -3.01
N GLY A 65 18.63 23.84 -2.51
CA GLY A 65 19.70 23.02 -1.93
C GLY A 65 20.12 23.37 -0.50
N HIS A 66 19.38 24.27 0.17
CA HIS A 66 19.57 24.56 1.59
C HIS A 66 18.23 24.79 2.27
N ILE A 67 18.18 24.50 3.57
CA ILE A 67 17.01 24.73 4.42
C ILE A 67 17.45 25.69 5.51
N ARG A 68 16.73 26.81 5.61
CA ARG A 68 16.97 27.83 6.62
C ARG A 68 16.08 27.57 7.82
N LEU A 69 16.69 27.41 8.99
CA LEU A 69 15.97 27.26 10.25
C LEU A 69 16.17 28.49 11.13
N PRO A 70 15.15 28.88 11.91
CA PRO A 70 15.29 29.94 12.91
C PRO A 70 15.98 29.44 14.19
N LEU A 71 17.00 28.59 14.06
CA LEU A 71 17.75 27.97 15.16
C LEU A 71 19.24 28.17 14.91
N THR A 72 20.02 28.26 15.99
CA THR A 72 21.49 28.35 15.95
C THR A 72 22.16 26.97 16.01
N GLU A 73 23.45 26.88 15.68
CA GLU A 73 24.21 25.61 15.81
C GLU A 73 24.21 25.09 17.27
N ASP A 74 24.34 25.98 18.26
CA ASP A 74 24.29 25.64 19.68
C ASP A 74 22.93 25.05 20.09
N GLU A 75 21.82 25.59 19.58
CA GLU A 75 20.48 25.06 19.86
C GLU A 75 20.29 23.66 19.25
N VAL A 76 20.77 23.46 18.02
CA VAL A 76 20.68 22.14 17.36
C VAL A 76 21.57 21.12 18.06
N THR A 77 22.76 21.49 18.49
CA THR A 77 23.67 20.56 19.20
C THR A 77 23.19 20.22 20.62
N ALA A 78 22.41 21.11 21.26
CA ALA A 78 21.74 20.84 22.53
C ALA A 78 20.50 19.93 22.40
N ALA A 79 19.98 19.76 21.18
CA ALA A 79 18.79 18.98 20.91
C ALA A 79 19.02 17.47 21.11
N PRO A 80 17.98 16.72 21.50
CA PRO A 80 18.05 15.27 21.65
C PRO A 80 18.46 14.60 20.34
N THR A 81 19.24 13.52 20.47
CA THR A 81 19.74 12.76 19.32
C THR A 81 18.91 11.51 19.07
N VAL A 82 18.71 11.17 17.80
CA VAL A 82 18.10 9.91 17.37
C VAL A 82 19.17 8.92 16.92
N HIS A 83 19.04 7.66 17.35
CA HIS A 83 20.05 6.62 17.10
C HIS A 83 19.86 5.87 15.78
N LYS A 84 18.64 5.86 15.24
CA LYS A 84 18.28 5.12 14.02
C LYS A 84 17.67 6.04 12.97
N SER A 85 18.34 6.14 11.84
CA SER A 85 17.74 6.59 10.57
C SER A 85 16.63 5.59 10.19
N GLY A 86 15.38 5.92 10.50
CA GLY A 86 14.23 5.07 10.18
C GLY A 86 13.00 5.37 11.03
N GLN A 87 13.00 4.95 12.29
CA GLN A 87 11.84 5.16 13.17
C GLN A 87 12.30 5.87 14.43
N MET A 88 11.59 6.95 14.77
CA MET A 88 11.71 7.60 16.06
C MET A 88 11.02 6.69 17.08
N SER A 89 11.74 6.26 18.10
CA SER A 89 11.16 5.51 19.21
C SER A 89 10.24 6.41 20.05
N PRO A 90 9.27 5.84 20.80
CA PRO A 90 8.41 6.61 21.69
C PRO A 90 9.20 7.42 22.74
N GLU A 91 10.36 6.92 23.16
CA GLU A 91 11.26 7.59 24.10
C GLU A 91 11.94 8.81 23.45
N GLU A 92 12.43 8.66 22.21
CA GLU A 92 13.03 9.75 21.43
C GLU A 92 11.99 10.84 21.10
N GLU A 93 10.77 10.45 20.76
CA GLU A 93 9.64 11.37 20.55
C GLU A 93 9.34 12.16 21.83
N THR A 94 9.25 11.46 22.96
CA THR A 94 9.00 12.07 24.26
C THR A 94 10.10 13.05 24.66
N ALA A 95 11.37 12.72 24.38
CA ALA A 95 12.49 13.61 24.61
C ALA A 95 12.45 14.85 23.70
N PHE A 96 12.10 14.68 22.42
CA PHE A 96 11.93 15.79 21.47
C PHE A 96 10.81 16.75 21.91
N LEU A 97 9.63 16.22 22.23
CA LEU A 97 8.49 17.02 22.68
C LEU A 97 8.83 17.80 23.95
N GLN A 98 9.48 17.16 24.93
CA GLN A 98 9.93 17.80 26.16
C GLN A 98 10.98 18.90 25.92
N HIS A 99 11.95 18.65 25.04
CA HIS A 99 13.02 19.60 24.76
C HIS A 99 12.51 20.90 24.12
N TYR A 100 11.57 20.78 23.17
CA TYR A 100 10.99 21.94 22.48
C TYR A 100 9.72 22.50 23.13
N GLY A 101 9.34 21.99 24.32
CA GLY A 101 8.15 22.43 25.05
C GLY A 101 6.84 22.23 24.27
N LEU A 102 6.83 21.28 23.33
CA LEU A 102 5.66 20.98 22.52
C LEU A 102 4.65 20.21 23.38
N PRO A 103 3.35 20.54 23.30
CA PRO A 103 2.35 19.81 24.04
C PRO A 103 2.37 18.34 23.62
N ALA A 104 2.46 17.45 24.61
CA ALA A 104 2.02 16.09 24.40
C ALA A 104 0.55 16.16 23.95
N PRO A 105 0.17 15.59 22.80
CA PRO A 105 -1.20 15.67 22.34
C PRO A 105 -2.12 14.97 23.32
N ASP A 106 -3.33 15.50 23.40
CA ASP A 106 -4.45 14.89 24.12
C ASP A 106 -5.06 13.70 23.35
N ASP A 107 -4.59 13.43 22.13
CA ASP A 107 -5.07 12.34 21.29
C ASP A 107 -4.66 11.02 21.92
N GLY A 108 -5.64 10.18 22.27
CA GLY A 108 -5.49 8.84 22.83
C GLY A 108 -4.80 7.85 21.89
N GLY A 109 -3.58 8.18 21.44
CA GLY A 109 -2.69 7.33 20.69
C GLY A 109 -2.47 6.05 21.46
N GLN A 110 -2.67 4.93 20.77
CA GLN A 110 -2.44 3.62 21.38
C GLN A 110 -0.99 3.57 21.88
N PRO A 111 -0.75 3.24 23.16
CA PRO A 111 0.61 3.10 23.66
C PRO A 111 1.38 2.10 22.78
N GLY A 112 2.47 2.56 22.16
CA GLY A 112 3.33 1.75 21.31
C GLY A 112 3.14 1.92 19.80
N VAL A 113 2.21 2.76 19.31
CA VAL A 113 2.21 3.16 17.89
C VAL A 113 3.12 4.37 17.70
N PRO A 114 4.12 4.32 16.78
CA PRO A 114 4.96 5.48 16.48
C PRO A 114 4.09 6.55 15.83
N ARG A 115 4.15 7.79 16.33
CA ARG A 115 3.35 8.89 15.80
C ARG A 115 3.99 9.55 14.58
N TYR A 116 5.32 9.52 14.54
CA TYR A 116 6.12 10.05 13.47
C TYR A 116 6.71 8.92 12.64
N GLU A 117 6.51 8.98 11.33
CA GLU A 117 7.15 8.10 10.37
C GLU A 117 8.24 8.87 9.61
N SER A 118 9.37 8.23 9.31
CA SER A 118 10.37 8.84 8.44
C SER A 118 9.91 8.84 6.99
N ALA A 119 10.42 9.76 6.19
CA ALA A 119 10.17 9.80 4.75
C ALA A 119 10.58 8.47 4.06
N THR A 120 11.66 7.83 4.51
CA THR A 120 12.08 6.52 3.99
C THR A 120 11.01 5.46 4.24
N VAL A 121 10.52 5.33 5.48
CA VAL A 121 9.49 4.34 5.85
C VAL A 121 8.17 4.61 5.13
N ALA A 122 7.78 5.89 5.01
CA ALA A 122 6.57 6.28 4.28
C ALA A 122 6.67 5.90 2.80
N HIS A 123 7.84 6.09 2.18
CA HIS A 123 8.11 5.72 0.80
C HIS A 123 8.08 4.20 0.59
N GLU A 124 8.75 3.43 1.45
CA GLU A 124 8.74 1.96 1.41
C GLU A 124 7.32 1.41 1.56
N ARG A 125 6.52 1.99 2.47
CA ARG A 125 5.11 1.64 2.62
C ARG A 125 4.32 1.95 1.36
N GLY A 126 4.54 3.11 0.75
CA GLY A 126 3.92 3.50 -0.51
C GLY A 126 4.18 2.47 -1.62
N GLN A 127 5.46 2.15 -1.86
CA GLN A 127 5.86 1.14 -2.84
C GLN A 127 5.20 -0.21 -2.58
N ALA A 128 5.20 -0.68 -1.33
CA ALA A 128 4.57 -1.94 -0.97
C ALA A 128 3.04 -1.94 -1.21
N LEU A 129 2.37 -0.78 -1.08
CA LEU A 129 0.95 -0.66 -1.43
C LEU A 129 0.75 -0.72 -2.95
N ASP A 130 1.59 -0.04 -3.72
CA ASP A 130 1.55 -0.07 -5.19
C ASP A 130 1.76 -1.49 -5.73
N ASP A 131 2.76 -2.22 -5.21
CA ASP A 131 3.00 -3.63 -5.57
C ASP A 131 1.79 -4.52 -5.26
N ARG A 132 1.14 -4.31 -4.11
CA ARG A 132 -0.05 -5.07 -3.71
C ARG A 132 -1.28 -4.72 -4.55
N LEU A 133 -1.40 -3.48 -4.99
CA LEU A 133 -2.46 -3.07 -5.90
C LEU A 133 -2.28 -3.73 -7.28
N ALA A 134 -1.04 -3.80 -7.78
CA ALA A 134 -0.73 -4.52 -9.01
C ALA A 134 -1.04 -6.03 -8.88
N GLU A 135 -0.71 -6.65 -7.74
CA GLU A 135 -1.08 -8.06 -7.49
C GLU A 135 -2.61 -8.27 -7.46
N ALA A 136 -3.37 -7.31 -6.92
CA ALA A 136 -4.83 -7.39 -6.92
C ALA A 136 -5.41 -7.34 -8.33
N ASP A 137 -4.94 -6.44 -9.20
CA ASP A 137 -5.38 -6.32 -10.59
C ASP A 137 -5.11 -7.60 -11.41
N GLU A 138 -3.95 -8.22 -11.20
CA GLU A 138 -3.60 -9.53 -11.79
C GLU A 138 -4.54 -10.64 -11.32
N LEU A 139 -4.90 -10.67 -10.03
CA LEU A 139 -5.85 -11.64 -9.48
C LEU A 139 -7.26 -11.43 -10.04
N GLU A 140 -7.69 -10.18 -10.21
CA GLU A 140 -8.99 -9.85 -10.81
C GLU A 140 -9.05 -10.29 -12.27
N SER A 141 -7.99 -10.06 -13.04
CA SER A 141 -7.87 -10.54 -14.43
C SER A 141 -7.98 -12.06 -14.52
N ARG A 142 -7.24 -12.79 -13.67
CA ARG A 142 -7.32 -14.26 -13.62
C ARG A 142 -8.69 -14.76 -13.19
N ALA A 143 -9.35 -14.08 -12.25
CA ALA A 143 -10.70 -14.42 -11.83
C ALA A 143 -11.70 -14.27 -12.98
N ALA A 144 -11.59 -13.20 -13.77
CA ALA A 144 -12.42 -12.97 -14.95
C ALA A 144 -12.21 -14.05 -16.04
N GLU A 145 -10.97 -14.48 -16.28
CA GLU A 145 -10.68 -15.60 -17.19
C GLU A 145 -11.32 -16.91 -16.71
N HIS A 146 -11.22 -17.20 -15.41
CA HIS A 146 -11.86 -18.37 -14.81
C HIS A 146 -13.39 -18.31 -14.90
N GLY A 147 -13.99 -17.13 -14.70
CA GLY A 147 -15.43 -16.92 -14.89
C GLY A 147 -15.87 -17.22 -16.31
N SER A 148 -15.20 -16.61 -17.30
CA SER A 148 -15.49 -16.83 -18.72
C SER A 148 -15.41 -18.31 -19.12
N ARG A 149 -14.38 -19.02 -18.61
CA ARG A 149 -14.21 -20.45 -18.87
C ARG A 149 -15.27 -21.32 -18.19
N ALA A 150 -15.77 -20.92 -17.02
CA ALA A 150 -16.86 -21.61 -16.35
C ALA A 150 -18.17 -21.45 -17.14
N GLU A 151 -18.48 -20.23 -17.60
CA GLU A 151 -19.66 -19.95 -18.44
C GLU A 151 -19.64 -20.76 -19.74
N GLU A 152 -18.48 -20.86 -20.41
CA GLU A 152 -18.30 -21.68 -21.61
C GLU A 152 -18.58 -23.17 -21.31
N ALA A 153 -18.00 -23.70 -20.23
CA ALA A 153 -18.21 -25.10 -19.82
C ALA A 153 -19.67 -25.40 -19.45
N GLU A 154 -20.38 -24.45 -18.84
CA GLU A 154 -21.82 -24.58 -18.54
C GLU A 154 -22.67 -24.59 -19.81
N SER A 155 -22.36 -23.72 -20.78
CA SER A 155 -23.02 -23.75 -22.09
C SER A 155 -22.83 -25.10 -22.77
N GLU A 156 -21.59 -25.58 -22.85
CA GLU A 156 -21.27 -26.88 -23.47
C GLU A 156 -22.00 -28.04 -22.78
N ALA A 157 -22.13 -28.01 -21.45
CA ALA A 157 -22.86 -29.01 -20.70
C ALA A 157 -24.37 -28.97 -20.98
N SER A 158 -24.95 -27.78 -21.12
CA SER A 158 -26.35 -27.59 -21.52
C SER A 158 -26.60 -28.15 -22.92
N ASP A 159 -25.76 -27.79 -23.89
CA ASP A 159 -25.82 -28.29 -25.27
C ASP A 159 -25.67 -29.82 -25.34
N ALA A 160 -24.81 -30.40 -24.50
CA ALA A 160 -24.65 -31.84 -24.41
C ALA A 160 -25.90 -32.53 -23.81
N SER A 161 -26.52 -31.93 -22.80
CA SER A 161 -27.74 -32.45 -22.16
C SER A 161 -28.94 -32.44 -23.10
N GLU A 162 -29.09 -31.37 -23.90
CA GLU A 162 -30.16 -31.25 -24.88
C GLU A 162 -30.04 -32.36 -25.94
N ARG A 163 -28.86 -32.52 -26.55
CA ARG A 163 -28.58 -33.59 -27.52
C ARG A 163 -28.83 -35.00 -26.95
N ALA A 164 -28.42 -35.24 -25.71
CA ALA A 164 -28.66 -36.51 -25.04
C ALA A 164 -30.16 -36.76 -24.81
N SER A 165 -30.93 -35.72 -24.52
CA SER A 165 -32.38 -35.80 -24.33
C SER A 165 -33.11 -36.07 -25.63
N GLU A 166 -32.69 -35.46 -26.74
CA GLU A 166 -33.21 -35.73 -28.08
C GLU A 166 -32.96 -37.18 -28.50
N ALA A 167 -31.72 -37.67 -28.38
CA ALA A 167 -31.37 -39.05 -28.72
C ALA A 167 -32.22 -40.08 -27.96
N ARG A 168 -32.52 -39.83 -26.68
CA ARG A 168 -33.42 -40.69 -25.88
C ARG A 168 -34.86 -40.68 -26.36
N ARG A 169 -35.37 -39.51 -26.80
CA ARG A 169 -36.72 -39.41 -27.38
C ARG A 169 -36.82 -40.18 -28.69
N GLU A 170 -35.78 -40.09 -29.52
CA GLU A 170 -35.71 -40.86 -30.77
C GLU A 170 -35.64 -42.37 -30.49
N GLU A 171 -34.78 -42.82 -29.57
CA GLU A 171 -34.70 -44.22 -29.15
C GLU A 171 -36.05 -44.74 -28.65
N ALA A 172 -36.73 -43.98 -27.78
CA ALA A 172 -38.04 -44.33 -27.26
C ALA A 172 -39.09 -44.45 -28.37
N THR A 173 -39.05 -43.54 -29.34
CA THR A 173 -39.94 -43.54 -30.51
C THR A 173 -39.72 -44.78 -31.38
N LEU A 174 -38.46 -45.07 -31.74
CA LEU A 174 -38.10 -46.24 -32.52
C LEU A 174 -38.46 -47.55 -31.80
N THR A 175 -38.23 -47.60 -30.49
CA THR A 175 -38.58 -48.76 -29.65
C THR A 175 -40.09 -48.98 -29.62
N GLN A 176 -40.90 -47.91 -29.54
CA GLN A 176 -42.35 -48.00 -29.58
C GLN A 176 -42.84 -48.50 -30.95
N GLN A 177 -42.32 -47.94 -32.04
CA GLN A 177 -42.65 -48.38 -33.41
C GLN A 177 -42.31 -49.87 -33.62
N ALA A 178 -41.14 -50.30 -33.18
CA ALA A 178 -40.73 -51.70 -33.29
C ALA A 178 -41.65 -52.65 -32.50
N ARG A 179 -42.14 -52.22 -31.32
CA ARG A 179 -43.15 -52.98 -30.55
C ARG A 179 -44.47 -53.06 -31.32
N GLN A 180 -44.98 -51.94 -31.82
CA GLN A 180 -46.22 -51.91 -32.58
C GLN A 180 -46.18 -52.87 -33.79
N ILE A 181 -45.12 -52.82 -34.58
CA ILE A 181 -44.93 -53.72 -35.73
C ILE A 181 -44.96 -55.19 -35.29
N ARG A 182 -44.30 -55.52 -34.17
CA ARG A 182 -44.27 -56.88 -33.64
C ARG A 182 -45.66 -57.36 -33.21
N ASP A 183 -46.42 -56.52 -32.53
CA ASP A 183 -47.80 -56.81 -32.14
C ASP A 183 -48.71 -57.01 -33.36
N GLU A 184 -48.60 -56.15 -34.39
CA GLU A 184 -49.37 -56.30 -35.65
C GLU A 184 -49.05 -57.61 -36.38
N VAL A 185 -47.76 -57.98 -36.45
CA VAL A 185 -47.32 -59.25 -37.06
C VAL A 185 -47.84 -60.45 -36.27
N ALA A 186 -47.83 -60.39 -34.94
CA ALA A 186 -48.36 -61.46 -34.09
C ALA A 186 -49.87 -61.63 -34.26
N ALA A 187 -50.63 -60.54 -34.32
CA ALA A 187 -52.07 -60.55 -34.52
C ALA A 187 -52.50 -61.09 -35.90
N SER A 188 -51.65 -60.93 -36.92
CA SER A 188 -51.93 -61.37 -38.29
C SER A 188 -51.61 -62.85 -38.56
N ARG A 189 -51.04 -63.57 -37.58
CA ARG A 189 -50.69 -64.99 -37.72
C ARG A 189 -51.89 -65.86 -37.34
N PRO A 190 -52.38 -66.77 -38.20
CA PRO A 190 -53.53 -67.61 -37.87
C PRO A 190 -53.21 -68.56 -36.71
N PRO A 191 -54.18 -68.89 -35.84
CA PRO A 191 -53.97 -69.91 -34.81
C PRO A 191 -53.73 -71.27 -35.49
N SER A 192 -52.68 -71.96 -35.06
CA SER A 192 -52.37 -73.33 -35.47
C SER A 192 -53.46 -74.32 -35.07
#